data_AF-A0A139PC50-F1
#
_entry.id   AF-A0A139PC50-F1
#
_cell.length_a   1.000
_cell.length_b   1.000
_cell.length_c   1.000
_cell.angle_alpha   90.00
_cell.angle_beta   90.00
_cell.angle_gamma   90.00
#
_symmetry.space_group_name_H-M   'P 1'
#
loop_
_entity.id
_entity.type
_entity.pdbx_description
1 polymer ?
#
loop_
_entity_poly.entity_id
_entity_poly.type
_entity_poly.pdbx_seq_one_letter_code
_entity_poly.pdbx_strand_id
1 'polypeptide(L)'
;MIGFAIANLGLDAIIKYSVPVLVILYPITIAIVMIVIVNKFVALSKPGMQLTIAVVTAIALASVLGSSFKIGFLENLVNDLPFATASLPWLVPAIIGILLSLVLPNKQESDVFEME
;
A
#
# COMPACT_ATOMS: atom_id res chain seq x y z
N MET A 1 -11.95 34.16 16.64
CA MET A 1 -12.82 33.60 15.59
C MET A 1 -12.21 33.75 14.19
N ILE A 2 -11.73 34.94 13.79
CA ILE A 2 -11.09 35.15 12.47
C ILE A 2 -9.86 34.24 12.23
N GLY A 3 -8.98 34.08 13.22
CA GLY A 3 -7.83 33.17 13.09
C GLY A 3 -8.20 31.69 12.91
N PHE A 4 -9.33 31.24 13.48
CA PHE A 4 -9.85 29.88 13.29
C PHE A 4 -10.40 29.68 11.87
N ALA A 5 -11.09 30.68 11.33
CA ALA A 5 -11.55 30.66 9.95
C ALA A 5 -10.39 30.64 8.94
N ILE A 6 -9.36 31.46 9.17
CA ILE A 6 -8.15 31.49 8.32
C ILE A 6 -7.38 30.17 8.41
N ALA A 7 -7.31 29.54 9.59
CA ALA A 7 -6.68 28.24 9.77
C ALA A 7 -7.43 27.12 9.03
N ASN A 8 -8.77 27.09 9.07
CA ASN A 8 -9.56 26.08 8.35
C ASN A 8 -9.44 26.24 6.82
N LEU A 9 -9.37 27.48 6.31
CA LEU A 9 -9.16 27.73 4.87
C LEU A 9 -7.83 27.16 4.37
N GLY A 10 -6.76 27.26 5.17
CA GLY A 10 -5.46 26.66 4.83
C GLY A 10 -5.44 25.14 5.01
N LEU A 11 -6.10 24.64 6.06
CA LEU A 11 -6.17 23.21 6.37
C LEU A 11 -6.86 22.40 5.26
N ASP A 12 -7.98 22.89 4.74
CA ASP A 12 -8.74 22.20 3.69
C ASP A 12 -7.90 22.00 2.42
N ALA A 13 -7.09 23.00 2.06
CA ALA A 13 -6.16 22.90 0.94
C ALA A 13 -5.07 21.85 1.20
N ILE A 14 -4.49 21.82 2.40
CA ILE A 14 -3.46 20.83 2.79
C ILE A 14 -4.03 19.42 2.69
N ILE A 15 -5.21 19.17 3.28
CA ILE A 15 -5.86 17.86 3.26
C ILE A 15 -6.14 17.43 1.82
N LYS A 16 -6.69 18.32 0.99
CA LYS A 16 -7.03 18.01 -0.41
C LYS A 16 -5.85 17.52 -1.24
N TYR A 17 -4.65 18.09 -1.05
CA TYR A 17 -3.45 17.67 -1.78
C TYR A 17 -2.73 16.49 -1.11
N SER A 18 -2.74 16.42 0.22
CA SER A 18 -2.06 15.34 0.96
C SER A 18 -2.80 14.01 0.89
N VAL A 19 -4.13 14.00 0.84
CA VAL A 19 -4.93 12.75 0.85
C VAL A 19 -4.58 11.81 -0.32
N PRO A 20 -4.56 12.26 -1.59
CA PRO A 20 -4.21 11.37 -2.71
C PRO A 20 -2.79 10.80 -2.59
N VAL A 21 -1.84 11.62 -2.14
CA VAL A 21 -0.45 11.20 -1.92
C VAL A 21 -0.38 10.17 -0.80
N LEU A 22 -1.08 10.41 0.31
CA LEU A 22 -1.15 9.49 1.43
C LEU A 22 -1.75 8.15 1.01
N VAL A 23 -2.84 8.16 0.23
CA VAL A 23 -3.52 6.95 -0.26
C VAL A 23 -2.61 6.06 -1.11
N ILE A 24 -1.65 6.64 -1.83
CA ILE A 24 -0.64 5.89 -2.58
C ILE A 24 0.47 5.37 -1.67
N LEU A 25 0.96 6.22 -0.77
CA LEU A 25 2.14 5.88 0.04
C LEU A 25 1.81 4.88 1.16
N TYR A 26 0.66 5.00 1.84
CA TYR A 26 0.36 4.19 3.01
C TYR A 26 0.38 2.66 2.74
N PRO A 27 -0.22 2.13 1.64
CA PRO A 27 -0.18 0.71 1.34
C PRO A 27 1.23 0.22 1.05
N ILE A 28 2.00 1.01 0.31
CA ILE A 28 3.35 0.67 -0.13
C ILE A 28 4.26 0.56 1.10
N THR A 29 4.23 1.57 1.97
CA THR A 29 5.03 1.58 3.19
C THR A 29 4.66 0.41 4.11
N ILE A 30 3.36 0.18 4.34
CA ILE A 30 2.93 -0.93 5.21
C ILE A 30 3.29 -2.29 4.61
N ALA A 31 3.13 -2.48 3.29
CA ALA A 31 3.52 -3.72 2.62
C ALA A 31 5.02 -3.99 2.73
N ILE A 32 5.87 -2.97 2.55
CA ILE A 32 7.32 -3.09 2.74
C ILE A 32 7.63 -3.48 4.19
N VAL A 33 7.05 -2.79 5.18
CA VAL A 33 7.27 -3.09 6.60
C VAL A 33 6.83 -4.52 6.93
N MET A 34 5.66 -4.96 6.43
CA MET A 34 5.20 -6.35 6.59
C MET A 34 6.17 -7.34 5.97
N ILE A 35 6.62 -7.11 4.74
CA ILE A 35 7.60 -7.97 4.07
C ILE A 35 8.89 -8.04 4.88
N VAL A 36 9.43 -6.91 5.36
CA VAL A 36 10.66 -6.87 6.17
C VAL A 36 10.51 -7.66 7.47
N ILE A 37 9.38 -7.48 8.17
CA ILE A 37 9.09 -8.20 9.41
C ILE A 37 8.98 -9.70 9.14
N VAL A 38 8.21 -10.13 8.14
CA VAL A 38 8.05 -11.55 7.82
C VAL A 38 9.37 -12.14 7.32
N ASN A 39 10.14 -11.41 6.50
CA ASN A 39 11.42 -11.87 5.97
C ASN A 39 12.46 -12.14 7.08
N LYS A 40 12.36 -11.43 8.21
CA LYS A 40 13.19 -11.67 9.40
C LYS A 40 12.91 -13.04 10.04
N PHE A 41 11.69 -13.55 9.95
CA PHE A 41 11.29 -14.83 10.55
C PHE A 41 11.34 -15.99 9.55
N VAL A 42 11.07 -15.74 8.28
CA VAL A 42 11.02 -16.74 7.22
C VAL A 42 11.60 -16.13 5.95
N ALA A 43 12.52 -16.81 5.27
CA ALA A 43 13.07 -16.28 4.02
C ALA A 43 11.98 -16.23 2.91
N LEU A 44 11.66 -15.02 2.44
CA LEU A 44 10.78 -14.78 1.30
C LEU A 44 11.58 -14.79 -0.01
N SER A 45 10.93 -15.21 -1.10
CA SER A 45 11.52 -15.08 -2.43
C SER A 45 11.60 -13.63 -2.92
N LYS A 46 12.73 -13.24 -3.52
CA LYS A 46 12.88 -11.96 -4.24
C LYS A 46 11.73 -11.66 -5.21
N PRO A 47 11.39 -12.57 -6.16
CA PRO A 47 10.31 -12.32 -7.09
C PRO A 47 8.95 -12.20 -6.40
N GLY A 48 8.69 -12.98 -5.34
CA GLY A 48 7.43 -12.89 -4.59
C GLY A 48 7.28 -11.56 -3.84
N MET A 49 8.35 -11.05 -3.22
CA MET A 49 8.35 -9.73 -2.59
C MET A 49 8.10 -8.61 -3.61
N GLN A 50 8.80 -8.65 -4.75
CA GLN A 50 8.62 -7.66 -5.82
C GLN A 50 7.22 -7.71 -6.40
N LEU A 51 6.66 -8.90 -6.64
CA LEU A 51 5.30 -9.07 -7.13
C LEU A 51 4.28 -8.50 -6.14
N THR A 52 4.46 -8.77 -4.84
CA THR A 52 3.59 -8.25 -3.79
C THR A 52 3.57 -6.73 -3.78
N ILE A 53 4.75 -6.09 -3.80
CA ILE A 53 4.88 -4.64 -3.82
C ILE A 53 4.28 -4.07 -5.12
N ALA A 54 4.55 -4.70 -6.27
CA ALA A 54 4.01 -4.26 -7.56
C ALA A 54 2.48 -4.28 -7.58
N VAL A 55 1.86 -5.35 -7.08
CA VAL A 55 0.40 -5.49 -6.99
C VAL A 55 -0.19 -4.45 -6.05
N VAL A 56 0.37 -4.30 -4.84
CA VAL A 56 -0.09 -3.29 -3.87
C VAL A 56 0.01 -1.88 -4.45
N THR A 57 1.12 -1.57 -5.11
CA THR A 57 1.35 -0.28 -5.76
C THR A 57 0.34 -0.04 -6.88
N ALA A 58 0.08 -1.04 -7.72
CA ALA A 58 -0.90 -0.95 -8.80
C ALA A 58 -2.31 -0.68 -8.26
N ILE A 59 -2.71 -1.35 -7.17
CA ILE A 59 -4.02 -1.13 -6.52
C ILE A 59 -4.10 0.27 -5.91
N ALA A 60 -3.04 0.74 -5.25
CA ALA A 60 -2.99 2.06 -4.66
C ALA A 60 -3.13 3.17 -5.73
N LEU A 61 -2.41 3.02 -6.84
CA LEU A 61 -2.54 3.90 -8.00
C LEU A 61 -3.93 3.83 -8.62
N ALA A 62 -4.47 2.63 -8.84
CA ALA A 62 -5.82 2.43 -9.37
C ALA A 62 -6.89 3.08 -8.48
N SER A 63 -6.72 3.04 -7.15
CA SER A 63 -7.64 3.66 -6.18
C SER A 63 -7.66 5.19 -6.32
N VAL A 64 -6.49 5.81 -6.44
CA VAL A 64 -6.38 7.27 -6.63
C VAL A 64 -6.83 7.69 -8.02
N LEU A 65 -6.47 6.95 -9.06
CA LEU A 65 -6.89 7.25 -10.42
C LEU A 65 -8.40 7.08 -10.60
N GLY A 66 -8.98 6.00 -10.07
CA GLY A 66 -10.42 5.74 -10.09
C GLY A 66 -11.21 6.86 -9.41
N SER A 67 -10.83 7.23 -8.19
CA SER A 67 -11.50 8.30 -7.43
C SER A 67 -11.25 9.71 -7.98
N SER A 68 -10.04 10.01 -8.47
CA SER A 68 -9.66 11.34 -8.94
C SER A 68 -10.16 11.64 -10.36
N PHE A 69 -10.18 10.64 -11.24
CA PHE A 69 -10.66 10.77 -12.63
C PHE A 69 -12.08 10.25 -12.83
N LYS A 70 -12.75 9.75 -11.78
CA LYS A 70 -14.11 9.16 -11.82
C LYS A 70 -14.24 8.04 -12.87
N ILE A 71 -13.21 7.20 -12.97
CA ILE A 71 -13.19 6.09 -13.91
C ILE A 71 -13.95 4.93 -13.27
N GLY A 72 -15.24 4.81 -13.58
CA GLY A 72 -16.13 3.83 -12.96
C GLY A 72 -15.63 2.38 -13.06
N PHE A 73 -14.90 2.02 -14.11
CA PHE A 73 -14.29 0.69 -14.22
C PHE A 73 -13.21 0.42 -13.15
N LEU A 74 -12.30 1.37 -12.93
CA LEU A 74 -11.25 1.25 -11.91
C LEU A 74 -11.85 1.31 -10.50
N GLU A 75 -12.84 2.18 -10.31
CA GLU A 75 -13.55 2.31 -9.04
C GLU A 75 -14.29 1.01 -8.67
N ASN A 76 -15.01 0.40 -9.61
CA ASN A 76 -15.67 -0.89 -9.40
C ASN A 76 -14.65 -2.01 -9.13
N LEU A 77 -13.55 -2.08 -9.89
CA LEU A 77 -12.52 -3.10 -9.69
C LEU A 77 -11.87 -3.00 -8.30
N VAL A 78 -11.62 -1.77 -7.82
CA VAL A 78 -11.09 -1.54 -6.47
C VAL A 78 -12.14 -1.85 -5.41
N ASN A 79 -13.41 -1.51 -5.64
CA ASN A 79 -14.51 -1.75 -4.71
C ASN A 79 -14.90 -3.24 -4.58
N ASP A 80 -14.66 -4.03 -5.63
CA ASP A 80 -14.87 -5.48 -5.61
C ASP A 80 -13.81 -6.21 -4.76
N LEU A 81 -12.69 -5.55 -4.45
CA LEU A 81 -11.68 -6.13 -3.58
C LEU A 81 -12.19 -6.22 -2.13
N PRO A 82 -11.86 -7.31 -1.43
CA PRO A 82 -12.20 -7.45 -0.01
C PRO A 82 -11.55 -6.31 0.80
N PHE A 83 -12.27 -5.82 1.81
CA PHE A 83 -11.91 -4.65 2.61
C PHE A 83 -11.84 -3.31 1.87
N ALA A 84 -12.33 -3.20 0.64
CA ALA A 84 -12.46 -1.91 -0.04
C ALA A 84 -13.35 -0.93 0.74
N THR A 85 -14.44 -1.43 1.34
CA THR A 85 -15.33 -0.66 2.22
C THR A 85 -14.64 -0.12 3.47
N ALA A 86 -13.57 -0.77 3.91
CA ALA A 86 -12.74 -0.34 5.03
C ALA A 86 -11.55 0.51 4.60
N SER A 87 -11.51 0.99 3.34
CA SER A 87 -10.38 1.70 2.74
C SER A 87 -9.08 0.88 2.67
N LEU A 88 -9.17 -0.45 2.71
CA LEU A 88 -8.03 -1.37 2.71
C LEU A 88 -8.04 -2.41 1.56
N PRO A 89 -8.37 -2.03 0.31
CA PRO A 89 -8.49 -2.99 -0.81
C PRO A 89 -7.18 -3.71 -1.15
N TRP A 90 -6.03 -3.14 -0.81
CA TRP A 90 -4.70 -3.70 -1.06
C TRP A 90 -4.26 -4.75 -0.04
N LEU A 91 -4.91 -4.82 1.14
CA LEU A 91 -4.45 -5.62 2.26
C LEU A 91 -4.47 -7.12 1.95
N VAL A 92 -5.59 -7.60 1.39
CA VAL A 92 -5.73 -9.02 1.04
C VAL A 92 -4.76 -9.43 -0.09
N PRO A 93 -4.66 -8.68 -1.19
CA PRO A 93 -3.61 -8.91 -2.19
C PRO A 93 -2.20 -8.92 -1.62
N ALA A 94 -1.88 -8.06 -0.65
CA ALA A 94 -0.58 -8.06 0.02
C ALA A 94 -0.34 -9.36 0.79
N ILE A 95 -1.33 -9.82 1.58
CA ILE A 95 -1.24 -11.07 2.33
C ILE A 95 -1.07 -12.26 1.38
N ILE A 96 -1.85 -12.31 0.29
CA ILE A 96 -1.75 -13.37 -0.73
C ILE A 96 -0.35 -13.36 -1.36
N GLY A 97 0.17 -12.18 -1.73
CA GLY A 97 1.50 -12.05 -2.30
C GLY A 97 2.60 -12.54 -1.36
N ILE A 98 2.51 -12.18 -0.07
CA ILE A 98 3.42 -12.68 0.98
C ILE A 98 3.33 -14.21 1.08
N LEU A 99 2.13 -14.79 1.12
CA LEU A 99 1.96 -16.24 1.18
C LEU A 99 2.54 -16.95 -0.06
N LEU A 100 2.32 -16.40 -1.26
CA LEU A 100 2.89 -16.92 -2.49
C LEU A 100 4.43 -16.87 -2.48
N SER A 101 4.99 -15.80 -1.92
CA SER A 101 6.44 -15.62 -1.85
C SER A 101 7.16 -16.69 -1.00
N LEU A 102 6.45 -17.34 -0.06
CA LEU A 102 6.96 -18.43 0.77
C LEU A 102 7.17 -19.73 -0.01
N VAL A 103 6.36 -19.95 -1.05
CA VAL A 103 6.37 -21.17 -1.89
C VAL A 103 7.31 -21.01 -3.07
N LEU A 104 7.50 -19.79 -3.56
CA LEU A 104 8.35 -19.47 -4.72
C LEU A 104 9.84 -19.74 -4.45
N PRO A 105 10.60 -20.19 -5.48
CA PRO A 105 12.05 -20.39 -5.39
C PRO A 105 12.82 -19.05 -5.35
N ASN A 106 14.12 -19.10 -5.05
CA ASN A 106 15.00 -17.92 -4.86
C ASN A 106 14.69 -17.09 -3.61
N LYS A 107 14.63 -17.78 -2.48
CA LYS A 107 14.50 -17.17 -1.14
C LYS A 107 15.72 -16.30 -0.83
N GLN A 108 15.46 -15.11 -0.32
CA GLN A 108 16.48 -14.20 0.15
C GLN A 108 16.49 -14.27 1.67
N GLU A 109 17.52 -14.90 2.24
CA GLU A 109 17.74 -14.78 3.66
C GLU A 109 18.07 -13.32 3.99
N SER A 110 17.49 -12.82 5.09
CA SER A 110 17.91 -11.54 5.64
C SER A 110 19.32 -11.72 6.19
N ASP A 111 20.31 -11.02 5.62
CA ASP A 111 21.64 -10.96 6.23
C ASP A 111 21.49 -10.48 7.67
N VAL A 112 21.98 -11.28 8.61
CA VAL A 112 22.10 -10.84 9.99
C VAL A 112 23.08 -9.67 9.94
N PHE A 113 22.61 -8.46 10.24
CA PHE A 113 23.48 -7.31 10.37
C PHE A 113 24.54 -7.66 11.44
N GLU A 114 25.72 -8.07 10.99
CA GLU A 114 26.89 -8.21 11.85
C GLU A 114 27.27 -6.78 12.25
N MET A 115 26.89 -6.44 13.48
CA MET A 115 27.32 -5.21 14.14
C MET A 115 28.78 -5.43 14.55
N GLU A 116 29.71 -5.23 13.62
CA GLU A 116 31.14 -5.07 13.96
C GLU A 116 31.38 -3.78 14.76
#